data_AF-A0A349VQV9-F1
#
_entry.id   AF-A0A349VQV9-F1
#
_cell.length_a   1.000
_cell.length_b   1.000
_cell.length_c   1.000
_cell.angle_alpha   90.00
_cell.angle_beta   90.00
_cell.angle_gamma   90.00
#
_symmetry.space_group_name_H-M   'P 1'
#
loop_
_entity.id
_entity.type
_entity.pdbx_description
1 polymer ?
#
loop_
_entity_poly.entity_id
_entity_poly.type
_entity_poly.pdbx_seq_one_letter_code
_entity_poly.pdbx_strand_id
1 'polypeptide(L)' 'QLQERLTSEIADTIQKAVDAMSVCVVLEAEHLCMTMRGIRKPGSKTVTSAMRGGCRSDARTRSEALALINRPRNII' A
#
# COMPACT_ATOMS: atom_id res chain seq x y z
N GLN A 1 11.53 -6.35 9.41
CA GLN A 1 10.88 -6.83 8.17
C GLN A 1 10.89 -5.69 7.16
N LEU A 2 11.12 -5.98 5.88
CA LEU A 2 11.00 -4.99 4.80
C LEU A 2 9.50 -4.81 4.51
N GLN A 3 8.98 -3.60 4.70
CA GLN A 3 7.55 -3.26 4.52
C GLN A 3 7.04 -3.65 3.12
N GLU A 4 7.92 -3.64 2.13
CA GLU A 4 7.72 -4.03 0.73
C GLU A 4 7.30 -5.50 0.59
N ARG A 5 7.91 -6.40 1.36
CA ARG A 5 7.56 -7.83 1.33
C ARG A 5 6.17 -8.04 1.91
N LEU A 6 5.87 -7.43 3.05
CA LEU A 6 4.55 -7.51 3.68
C LEU A 6 3.46 -7.00 2.74
N THR A 7 3.71 -5.87 2.07
CA THR A 7 2.76 -5.29 1.11
C THR A 7 2.46 -6.25 -0.05
N SER A 8 3.49 -6.95 -0.53
CA SER A 8 3.33 -7.95 -1.60
C SER A 8 2.57 -9.19 -1.12
N GLU A 9 2.89 -9.71 0.06
CA GLU A 9 2.23 -10.88 0.65
C GLU A 9 0.74 -10.64 0.88
N ILE A 10 0.35 -9.44 1.35
CA ILE A 10 -1.05 -9.05 1.49
C ILE A 10 -1.76 -9.09 0.13
N ALA A 11 -1.16 -8.49 -0.91
CA ALA A 11 -1.75 -8.46 -2.25
C ALA A 11 -1.93 -9.88 -2.83
N ASP A 12 -0.93 -10.74 -2.68
CA ASP A 12 -0.97 -12.13 -3.14
C ASP A 12 -2.00 -12.95 -2.37
N THR A 13 -2.09 -12.76 -1.06
CA THR A 13 -3.05 -13.48 -0.20
C THR A 13 -4.48 -13.11 -0.57
N ILE A 14 -4.78 -11.82 -0.73
CA ILE A 14 -6.12 -11.36 -1.14
C ILE A 14 -6.45 -11.91 -2.52
N GLN A 15 -5.52 -11.79 -3.48
CA GLN A 15 -5.77 -12.26 -4.84
C GLN A 15 -6.14 -13.75 -4.87
N LYS A 16 -5.41 -14.58 -4.13
CA LYS A 16 -5.63 -16.03 -4.06
C LYS A 16 -6.89 -16.40 -3.27
N ALA A 17 -7.19 -15.70 -2.19
CA ALA A 17 -8.30 -16.04 -1.30
C ALA A 17 -9.67 -15.82 -1.93
N VAL A 18 -9.80 -14.82 -2.80
CA VAL A 18 -11.09 -14.47 -3.45
C VAL A 18 -11.07 -14.62 -4.97
N ASP A 19 -10.00 -15.19 -5.54
CA ASP A 19 -9.76 -15.27 -6.98
C ASP A 19 -9.99 -13.93 -7.71
N ALA A 20 -9.45 -12.85 -7.13
CA ALA A 20 -9.72 -11.51 -7.62
C ALA A 20 -9.05 -11.25 -8.97
N MET A 21 -9.82 -10.71 -9.91
CA MET A 21 -9.31 -10.24 -11.21
C MET A 21 -8.28 -9.11 -11.07
N SER A 22 -8.35 -8.33 -9.99
CA SER A 22 -7.47 -7.19 -9.75
C SER A 22 -7.34 -6.89 -8.27
N VAL A 23 -6.13 -6.56 -7.80
CA VAL A 23 -5.86 -6.17 -6.41
C VAL A 23 -4.91 -4.98 -6.40
N CYS A 24 -5.21 -3.99 -5.55
CA CYS A 24 -4.37 -2.83 -5.29
C CYS A 24 -4.20 -2.69 -3.77
N VAL A 25 -2.97 -2.81 -3.28
CA VAL A 25 -2.63 -2.60 -1.87
C VAL A 25 -1.70 -1.40 -1.78
N VAL A 26 -2.06 -0.46 -0.91
CA VAL A 26 -1.20 0.67 -0.52
C VAL A 26 -1.08 0.62 0.99
N LEU A 27 0.16 0.63 1.48
CA LEU A 27 0.47 0.54 2.90
C LEU A 27 1.35 1.72 3.29
N GLU A 28 0.88 2.49 4.27
CA GLU A 28 1.62 3.58 4.90
C GLU A 28 1.91 3.19 6.34
N ALA A 29 3.18 3.22 6.73
CA ALA A 29 3.59 2.94 8.10
C ALA A 29 4.77 3.81 8.53
N GLU A 30 4.89 4.02 9.83
CA GLU A 30 6.02 4.70 10.46
C GLU A 30 6.94 3.66 11.11
N HIS A 31 8.24 3.77 10.83
CA HIS A 31 9.23 2.88 11.40
C HIS A 31 9.72 3.41 12.75
N LEU A 32 9.23 2.81 13.85
CA LEU A 32 9.62 3.20 15.22
C LEU A 32 11.14 3.11 15.47
N CYS A 33 11.85 2.20 14.80
CA CYS A 33 13.31 2.10 14.89
C CYS A 33 14.03 3.35 14.33
N MET A 34 13.44 4.05 13.36
CA MET A 34 13.94 5.33 12.82
C MET A 34 13.45 6.54 13.64
N THR A 35 12.42 6.34 14.46
CA THR A 35 11.79 7.36 15.29
C THR A 35 12.46 7.45 16.67
N MET A 36 12.85 6.30 17.24
CA MET A 36 13.37 6.21 18.62
C MET A 36 14.91 6.11 18.71
N ARG A 37 15.62 5.74 17.65
CA ARG A 37 17.10 5.71 17.60
C ARG A 37 17.62 6.37 16.32
N GLY A 38 18.62 7.25 16.44
CA GLY A 38 19.22 7.97 15.30
C GLY A 38 18.70 9.41 15.12
N ILE A 39 18.47 9.83 13.88
CA ILE A 39 18.21 11.22 13.42
C ILE A 39 16.94 11.88 13.99
N ARG A 40 16.10 11.17 14.77
CA ARG A 40 14.89 11.69 15.43
C ARG A 40 14.03 12.53 14.47
N LYS A 41 13.64 11.93 13.34
CA LYS A 41 12.62 12.48 12.44
C LYS A 41 11.27 11.83 12.76
N PRO A 42 10.52 12.32 13.77
CA PRO A 42 9.14 11.91 13.95
C PRO A 42 8.35 12.17 12.67
N GLY A 43 7.51 11.22 12.28
CA GLY A 43 6.68 11.32 11.07
C GLY A 43 7.35 10.82 9.79
N SER A 44 8.50 10.13 9.86
CA SER A 44 9.07 9.45 8.68
C SER A 44 8.20 8.26 8.28
N LYS A 45 7.25 8.53 7.39
CA LYS A 45 6.33 7.54 6.84
C LYS A 45 6.93 6.93 5.57
N THR A 46 6.94 5.60 5.53
CA THR A 46 7.24 4.87 4.30
C THR A 46 5.92 4.43 3.69
N VAL A 47 5.74 4.71 2.41
CA VAL A 47 4.59 4.23 1.63
C VAL A 47 5.07 3.18 0.66
N THR A 48 4.44 2.02 0.70
CA THR A 48 4.69 0.89 -0.21
C THR A 48 3.40 0.52 -0.92
N SER A 49 3.51 -0.05 -2.12
CA SER A 49 2.34 -0.51 -2.87
C SER A 49 2.61 -1.82 -3.60
N ALA A 50 1.56 -2.61 -3.78
CA ALA A 50 1.59 -3.85 -4.56
C ALA A 50 0.31 -3.96 -5.40
N MET A 51 0.49 -4.23 -6.69
CA MET A 51 -0.59 -4.33 -7.67
C MET A 51 -0.64 -5.74 -8.27
N ARG A 52 -1.84 -6.27 -8.51
CA ARG A 52 -2.09 -7.55 -9.20
C ARG A 52 -3.20 -7.40 -10.24
N GLY A 53 -3.20 -8.29 -11.21
CA GLY A 53 -4.22 -8.33 -12.26
C GLY A 53 -4.35 -7.00 -13.00
N GLY A 54 -5.58 -6.52 -13.20
CA GLY A 54 -5.88 -5.28 -13.93
C GLY A 54 -5.16 -4.03 -13.40
N CYS A 55 -4.96 -3.91 -12.08
CA CYS A 55 -4.22 -2.79 -11.48
C CYS A 55 -2.72 -2.82 -11.80
N ARG A 56 -2.16 -3.97 -12.19
CA ARG A 56 -0.77 -4.10 -12.62
C ARG A 56 -0.62 -3.85 -14.13
N SER A 57 -1.54 -4.39 -14.93
CA SER A 57 -1.45 -4.38 -16.41
C SER A 57 -2.06 -3.15 -17.08
N ASP A 58 -3.09 -2.52 -16.49
CA ASP A 58 -3.74 -1.33 -17.06
C ASP A 58 -3.48 -0.09 -16.19
N ALA A 59 -2.82 0.90 -16.78
CA ALA A 59 -2.53 2.16 -16.13
C ALA A 59 -3.80 2.96 -15.76
N ARG A 60 -4.89 2.83 -16.54
CA ARG A 60 -6.15 3.54 -16.28
C ARG A 60 -6.82 3.01 -15.01
N THR A 61 -6.94 1.69 -14.89
CA THR A 61 -7.47 1.01 -13.70
C THR A 61 -6.65 1.35 -12.46
N ARG A 62 -5.31 1.35 -12.60
CA ARG A 62 -4.42 1.77 -11.50
C ARG A 62 -4.65 3.21 -11.08
N SER A 63 -4.76 4.14 -12.04
CA SER A 63 -5.00 5.56 -11.75
C SER A 63 -6.34 5.78 -11.06
N GLU A 64 -7.40 5.10 -11.50
CA GLU A 64 -8.72 5.17 -10.86
C GLU A 64 -8.66 4.67 -9.40
N ALA A 65 -8.04 3.51 -9.16
CA ALA A 65 -7.87 2.96 -7.82
C ALA A 65 -7.10 3.91 -6.89
N LEU A 66 -5.97 4.46 -7.36
CA LEU A 66 -5.17 5.41 -6.57
C LEU A 66 -5.91 6.72 -6.31
N ALA A 67 -6.71 7.20 -7.27
CA ALA A 67 -7.54 8.38 -7.07
C ALA A 67 -8.60 8.18 -5.98
N LEU A 68 -9.20 6.99 -5.91
CA LEU A 68 -10.16 6.64 -4.85
C LEU A 68 -9.49 6.53 -3.47
N ILE A 69 -8.30 5.93 -3.40
CA ILE A 69 -7.54 5.78 -2.14
C ILE A 69 -7.13 7.15 -1.58
N ASN A 70 -6.74 8.09 -2.45
CA ASN A 70 -6.29 9.42 -2.05
C ASN A 70 -7.43 10.44 -1.83
N ARG A 71 -8.70 10.06 -1.94
CA ARG A 71 -9.80 10.99 -1.59
C ARG A 71 -9.73 11.32 -0.09
N PRO A 72 -9.79 12.61 0.29
CA PRO A 72 -9.85 12.99 1.70
C PRO A 72 -11.13 12.39 2.31
N ARG A 73 -10.96 11.46 3.25
CA ARG A 73 -12.06 10.96 4.05
C ARG A 73 -12.50 12.07 5.00
N ASN A 74 -13.55 12.81 4.61
CA ASN A 74 -14.37 13.56 5.56
C ASN A 74 -15.13 12.54 6.43
N ILE A 75 -14.43 11.98 7.41
CA ILE A 75 -15.08 11.31 8.53
C ILE A 75 -15.36 12.43 9.54
N ILE A 76 -16.63 12.80 9.61
CA ILE A 76 -17.21 13.69 10.62
C ILE A 76 -17.14 12.98 11.97
#